data_AF-A0A453RNB2-F1
#
_entry.id   AF-A0A453RNB2-F1
#
_cell.length_a   1.000
_cell.length_b   1.000
_cell.length_c   1.000
_cell.angle_alpha   90.00
_cell.angle_beta   90.00
_cell.angle_gamma   90.00
#
_symmetry.space_group_name_H-M   'P 1'
#
loop_
_entity.id
_entity.type
_entity.pdbx_description
1 polymer ?
#
loop_
_entity_poly.entity_id
_entity_poly.type
_entity_poly.pdbx_seq_one_letter_code
_entity_poly.pdbx_strand_id
1 'polypeptide(L)'
;MLGAARRSGCVLGQLMQTLRPAASAATAARSYSATPKEMTVREALNSALDEEMSADPSVFLMGEEVGEYQGAYKITKGLLDKYGPDRVLDTPITEAGFTGIGVGAAYQGLRPVVEFMTFNFSMQV
;
A
#
# COMPACT_ATOMS: atom_id res chain seq x y z
N MET A 1 36.26 -29.76 -44.61
CA MET A 1 36.90 -30.76 -43.74
C MET A 1 37.84 -30.02 -42.78
N LEU A 2 37.92 -30.49 -41.53
CA LEU A 2 38.52 -29.88 -40.33
C LEU A 2 37.71 -28.71 -39.75
N GLY A 3 37.33 -28.66 -38.49
CA GLY A 3 37.72 -29.48 -37.35
C GLY A 3 37.96 -28.59 -36.12
N ALA A 4 37.15 -28.82 -35.10
CA ALA A 4 37.44 -28.66 -33.66
C ALA A 4 37.77 -27.28 -33.05
N ALA A 5 36.91 -26.97 -32.06
CA ALA A 5 37.25 -26.51 -30.71
C ALA A 5 37.77 -25.08 -30.51
N ARG A 6 36.89 -24.21 -30.02
CA ARG A 6 37.27 -23.15 -29.07
C ARG A 6 36.25 -22.98 -27.95
N ARG A 7 36.62 -23.57 -26.81
CA ARG A 7 36.55 -23.04 -25.45
C ARG A 7 35.17 -22.69 -24.88
N SER A 8 34.64 -23.69 -24.20
CA SER A 8 33.99 -23.58 -22.89
C SER A 8 34.51 -22.36 -22.11
N GLY A 9 33.61 -21.43 -21.80
CA GLY A 9 33.93 -20.15 -21.18
C GLY A 9 32.71 -19.57 -20.48
N CYS A 10 32.48 -20.04 -19.25
CA CYS A 10 31.83 -19.29 -18.18
C CYS A 10 30.34 -18.92 -18.37
N VAL A 11 29.45 -19.92 -18.30
CA VAL A 11 28.00 -19.73 -18.01
C VAL A 11 27.78 -19.06 -16.64
N LEU A 12 28.82 -18.98 -15.81
CA LEU A 12 28.81 -18.33 -14.51
C LEU A 12 28.79 -16.78 -14.59
N GLY A 13 29.22 -16.19 -15.71
CA GLY A 13 29.25 -14.73 -15.89
C GLY A 13 27.91 -14.10 -16.26
N GLN A 14 26.96 -14.88 -16.77
CA GLN A 14 25.61 -14.41 -17.14
C GLN A 14 24.63 -14.42 -15.96
N LEU A 15 24.94 -15.19 -14.90
CA LEU A 15 24.09 -15.25 -13.70
C LEU A 15 24.25 -14.07 -12.74
N MET A 16 25.23 -13.18 -12.97
CA MET A 16 25.46 -11.98 -12.14
C MET A 16 24.77 -10.72 -12.68
N GLN A 17 24.07 -10.77 -13.81
CA GLN A 17 23.41 -9.61 -14.43
C GLN A 17 21.94 -9.40 -14.03
N THR A 18 21.37 -10.22 -13.13
CA THR A 18 19.95 -10.09 -12.72
C THR A 18 19.74 -9.48 -11.35
N LEU A 19 20.78 -9.06 -10.64
CA LEU A 19 20.61 -8.18 -9.48
C LEU A 19 20.43 -6.74 -9.94
N ARG A 20 19.29 -6.47 -10.57
CA ARG A 20 18.74 -5.11 -10.59
C ARG A 20 18.54 -4.72 -9.13
N PRO A 21 19.16 -3.64 -8.63
CA PRO A 21 18.69 -3.07 -7.38
C PRO A 21 17.22 -2.71 -7.63
N ALA A 22 16.31 -3.25 -6.81
CA ALA A 22 14.97 -2.71 -6.70
C ALA A 22 15.11 -1.32 -6.06
N ALA A 23 15.55 -0.35 -6.85
CA ALA A 23 15.39 1.04 -6.53
C ALA A 23 13.89 1.28 -6.51
N SER A 24 13.30 1.21 -5.31
CA SER A 24 11.95 1.68 -5.04
C SER A 24 11.82 3.04 -5.71
N ALA A 25 10.99 3.10 -6.75
CA ALA A 25 10.73 4.33 -7.44
C ALA A 25 10.22 5.35 -6.41
N ALA A 26 10.99 6.43 -6.30
CA ALA A 26 10.59 7.73 -5.79
C ALA A 26 10.06 7.80 -4.33
N THR A 27 10.97 8.07 -3.40
CA THR A 27 10.73 9.16 -2.45
C THR A 27 10.79 10.48 -3.23
N ALA A 28 9.82 10.73 -4.11
CA ALA A 28 9.64 12.06 -4.67
C ALA A 28 9.43 13.03 -3.50
N ALA A 29 10.10 14.18 -3.52
CA ALA A 29 9.91 15.21 -2.51
C ALA A 29 8.43 15.63 -2.52
N ARG A 30 7.64 15.08 -1.57
CA ARG A 30 6.21 15.37 -1.44
C ARG A 30 6.06 16.87 -1.17
N SER A 31 5.30 17.54 -2.02
CA SER A 31 4.98 18.95 -1.84
C SER A 31 3.77 19.06 -0.92
N TYR A 32 3.98 19.55 0.29
CA TYR A 32 2.89 19.89 1.20
C TYR A 32 2.28 21.24 0.80
N SER A 33 0.95 21.36 0.85
CA SER A 33 0.27 22.65 0.60
C SER A 33 0.75 23.71 1.59
N ALA A 34 1.26 24.83 1.09
CA ALA A 34 1.72 25.95 1.91
C ALA A 34 0.57 26.83 2.43
N THR A 35 -0.65 26.67 1.89
CA THR A 35 -1.81 27.48 2.27
C THR A 35 -2.65 26.74 3.31
N PRO A 36 -2.80 27.26 4.53
CA PRO A 36 -3.64 26.66 5.55
C PRO A 36 -5.12 26.75 5.13
N LYS A 37 -5.81 25.61 5.16
CA LYS A 37 -7.25 25.50 4.93
C LYS A 37 -7.92 25.08 6.23
N GLU A 38 -8.93 25.81 6.66
CA GLU A 38 -9.74 25.42 7.81
C GLU A 38 -10.63 24.23 7.44
N MET A 39 -10.50 23.14 8.19
CA MET A 39 -11.29 21.93 8.03
C MET A 39 -11.33 21.15 9.34
N THR A 40 -12.32 20.27 9.48
CA THR A 40 -12.37 19.36 10.63
C THR A 40 -11.25 18.31 10.53
N VAL A 41 -10.82 17.75 11.67
CA VAL A 41 -9.79 16.69 11.69
C VAL A 41 -10.19 15.49 10.82
N ARG A 42 -11.49 15.16 10.79
CA ARG A 42 -12.02 14.09 9.93
C ARG A 42 -11.80 14.37 8.44
N GLU A 43 -12.07 15.60 8.01
CA GLU A 43 -11.87 16.01 6.61
C GLU A 43 -10.39 16.05 6.27
N ALA A 44 -9.52 16.46 7.20
CA ALA A 44 -8.07 16.42 7.02
C ALA A 44 -7.54 14.99 6.86
N LEU A 45 -8.04 14.04 7.66
CA LEU A 45 -7.68 12.62 7.52
C LEU A 45 -8.18 12.05 6.18
N ASN A 46 -9.41 12.35 5.79
CA ASN A 46 -9.95 11.93 4.50
C ASN A 46 -9.14 12.50 3.33
N SER A 47 -8.78 13.79 3.37
CA SER A 47 -7.99 14.41 2.29
C SER A 47 -6.59 13.82 2.21
N ALA A 48 -5.95 13.55 3.35
CA ALA A 48 -4.64 12.91 3.38
C ALA A 48 -4.68 11.50 2.77
N LEU A 49 -5.70 10.70 3.10
CA LEU A 49 -5.89 9.39 2.49
C LEU A 49 -6.14 9.49 0.99
N ASP A 50 -6.98 10.43 0.57
CA ASP A 50 -7.29 10.64 -0.84
C ASP A 50 -6.06 11.07 -1.64
N GLU A 51 -5.27 12.00 -1.12
CA GLU A 51 -4.03 12.47 -1.73
C GLU A 51 -3.04 11.31 -1.91
N GLU A 52 -2.82 10.51 -0.87
CA GLU A 52 -1.88 9.39 -0.92
C GLU A 52 -2.36 8.23 -1.81
N MET A 53 -3.65 7.91 -1.78
CA MET A 53 -4.23 6.89 -2.68
C MET A 53 -4.21 7.32 -4.14
N SER A 54 -4.33 8.63 -4.42
CA SER A 54 -4.22 9.18 -5.77
C SER A 54 -2.77 9.21 -6.29
N ALA A 55 -1.80 9.48 -5.40
CA ALA A 55 -0.41 9.62 -5.76
C ALA A 55 0.28 8.26 -5.99
N ASP A 56 -0.12 7.23 -5.23
CA ASP A 56 0.52 5.92 -5.27
C ASP A 56 -0.52 4.80 -5.44
N PRO A 57 -0.49 4.06 -6.57
CA PRO A 57 -1.42 2.97 -6.83
C PRO A 57 -1.24 1.77 -5.89
N SER A 58 -0.12 1.68 -5.17
CA SER A 58 0.14 0.62 -4.18
C SER A 58 -0.50 0.88 -2.82
N VAL A 59 -1.04 2.08 -2.57
CA VAL A 59 -1.70 2.45 -1.31
C VAL A 59 -3.13 1.97 -1.30
N PHE A 60 -3.53 1.11 -0.37
CA PHE A 60 -4.93 0.68 -0.27
C PHE A 60 -5.38 0.70 1.18
N LEU A 61 -6.68 0.80 1.37
CA LEU A 61 -7.32 0.89 2.68
C LEU A 61 -7.99 -0.43 3.01
N MET A 62 -7.83 -0.90 4.24
CA MET A 62 -8.50 -2.09 4.75
C MET A 62 -8.88 -1.93 6.22
N GLY A 63 -10.03 -2.48 6.60
CA GLY A 63 -10.50 -2.45 7.97
C GLY A 63 -11.98 -2.79 8.07
N GLU A 64 -12.51 -2.69 9.28
CA GLU A 64 -13.93 -2.93 9.54
C GLU A 64 -14.77 -1.73 9.10
N GLU A 65 -15.79 -1.97 8.28
CA GLU A 65 -16.78 -0.96 7.88
C GLU A 65 -16.18 0.25 7.14
N VAL A 66 -15.01 0.11 6.53
CA VAL A 66 -14.29 1.20 5.82
C VAL A 66 -14.87 1.49 4.43
N GLY A 67 -15.51 0.51 3.80
CA GLY A 67 -16.05 0.57 2.45
C GLY A 67 -17.51 1.02 2.41
N GLU A 68 -18.44 0.08 2.37
CA GLU A 68 -19.88 0.35 2.14
C GLU A 68 -20.48 1.26 3.23
N TYR A 69 -20.03 1.10 4.48
CA TYR A 69 -20.46 1.93 5.58
C TYR A 69 -19.75 3.30 5.61
N GLN A 70 -18.78 3.55 4.73
CA GLN A 70 -18.02 4.80 4.62
C GLN A 70 -17.22 5.15 5.90
N GLY A 71 -16.83 4.14 6.68
CA GLY A 71 -16.10 4.28 7.94
C GLY A 71 -17.03 4.59 9.12
N ALA A 72 -16.72 4.00 10.29
CA ALA A 72 -17.48 4.20 11.53
C ALA A 72 -17.60 5.69 11.91
N TYR A 73 -16.53 6.46 11.72
CA TYR A 73 -16.46 7.89 11.99
C TYR A 73 -16.54 8.78 10.74
N LYS A 74 -16.89 8.20 9.58
CA LYS A 74 -16.96 8.89 8.28
C LYS A 74 -15.64 9.47 7.79
N ILE A 75 -14.51 8.85 8.16
CA ILE A 75 -13.17 9.25 7.72
C ILE A 75 -12.92 8.80 6.27
N THR A 76 -13.46 7.65 5.85
CA THR A 76 -13.19 7.02 4.55
C THR A 76 -14.28 7.28 3.52
N LYS A 77 -15.14 8.27 3.80
CA LYS A 77 -16.29 8.62 2.97
C LYS A 77 -15.90 8.93 1.52
N GLY A 78 -16.60 8.30 0.59
CA GLY A 78 -16.44 8.49 -0.86
C GLY A 78 -15.18 7.84 -1.46
N LEU A 79 -14.31 7.20 -0.65
CA LEU A 79 -13.12 6.55 -1.16
C LEU A 79 -13.45 5.26 -1.93
N LEU A 80 -14.45 4.49 -1.47
CA LEU A 80 -14.90 3.29 -2.17
C LEU A 80 -15.42 3.62 -3.57
N ASP A 81 -16.27 4.66 -3.70
CA ASP A 81 -16.80 5.09 -5.00
C ASP A 81 -15.69 5.59 -5.95
N LYS A 82 -14.63 6.20 -5.39
CA LYS A 82 -13.53 6.79 -6.16
C LYS A 82 -12.49 5.76 -6.61
N TYR A 83 -12.11 4.82 -5.75
CA TYR A 83 -11.01 3.89 -5.98
C TYR A 83 -11.45 2.44 -6.22
N GLY A 84 -12.72 2.13 -5.94
CA GLY A 84 -13.30 0.81 -6.12
C GLY A 84 -12.95 -0.19 -5.01
N PRO A 85 -13.57 -1.38 -5.06
CA PRO A 85 -13.44 -2.41 -4.01
C PRO A 85 -12.05 -3.05 -3.96
N ASP A 86 -11.24 -2.93 -5.02
CA ASP A 86 -9.87 -3.45 -5.04
C ASP A 86 -8.91 -2.62 -4.16
N ARG A 87 -9.30 -1.39 -3.81
CA ARG A 87 -8.46 -0.42 -3.07
C ARG A 87 -9.04 -0.01 -1.74
N VAL A 88 -10.32 -0.30 -1.48
CA VAL A 88 -11.01 -0.08 -0.21
C VAL A 88 -11.70 -1.37 0.17
N LEU A 89 -11.10 -2.12 1.10
CA LEU A 89 -11.51 -3.48 1.44
C LEU A 89 -12.14 -3.55 2.83
N ASP A 90 -13.41 -3.96 2.87
CA ASP A 90 -14.08 -4.33 4.12
C ASP A 90 -13.57 -5.69 4.61
N THR A 91 -13.17 -5.74 5.88
CA THR A 91 -12.64 -6.95 6.52
C THR A 91 -13.61 -7.52 7.55
N PRO A 92 -13.57 -8.85 7.83
CA PRO A 92 -14.25 -9.43 8.98
C PRO A 92 -13.75 -8.82 10.31
N ILE A 93 -14.55 -8.98 11.38
CA ILE A 93 -14.21 -8.56 12.75
C ILE A 93 -13.12 -9.48 13.32
N THR A 94 -11.89 -9.28 12.86
CA THR A 94 -10.71 -10.07 13.23
C THR A 94 -9.46 -9.23 13.04
N GLU A 95 -9.18 -8.41 14.04
CA GLU A 95 -8.14 -7.40 14.09
C GLU A 95 -6.75 -7.97 13.79
N ALA A 96 -6.39 -9.06 14.45
CA ALA A 96 -5.13 -9.74 14.22
C ALA A 96 -5.02 -10.32 12.79
N GLY A 97 -6.13 -10.78 12.23
CA GLY A 97 -6.19 -11.42 10.91
C GLY A 97 -5.92 -10.43 9.79
N PHE A 98 -6.69 -9.34 9.73
CA PHE A 98 -6.51 -8.34 8.69
C PHE A 98 -5.19 -7.56 8.88
N THR A 99 -4.74 -7.35 10.11
CA THR A 99 -3.44 -6.72 10.37
C THR A 99 -2.29 -7.60 9.90
N GLY A 100 -2.36 -8.91 10.12
CA GLY A 100 -1.38 -9.87 9.59
C GLY A 100 -1.31 -9.86 8.06
N ILE A 101 -2.47 -9.79 7.39
CA ILE A 101 -2.54 -9.63 5.93
C ILE A 101 -1.91 -8.31 5.49
N GLY A 102 -2.20 -7.20 6.18
CA GLY A 102 -1.58 -5.90 5.92
C GLY A 102 -0.06 -5.95 6.06
N VAL A 103 0.48 -6.57 7.11
CA VAL A 103 1.93 -6.75 7.28
C VAL A 103 2.53 -7.56 6.13
N GLY A 104 1.86 -8.64 5.70
CA GLY A 104 2.29 -9.44 4.56
C GLY A 104 2.27 -8.65 3.23
N ALA A 105 1.23 -7.86 3.00
CA ALA A 105 1.11 -6.99 1.84
C ALA A 105 2.20 -5.91 1.81
N ALA A 106 2.49 -5.30 2.97
CA ALA A 106 3.57 -4.34 3.13
C ALA A 106 4.94 -4.97 2.83
N TYR A 107 5.16 -6.22 3.27
CA TYR A 107 6.38 -6.96 2.97
C TYR A 107 6.57 -7.24 1.47
N GLN A 108 5.47 -7.42 0.73
CA GLN A 108 5.47 -7.57 -0.74
C GLN A 108 5.58 -6.24 -1.50
N GLY A 109 5.71 -5.11 -0.79
CA GLY A 109 5.90 -3.79 -1.40
C GLY A 109 4.62 -2.99 -1.66
N LEU A 110 3.46 -3.46 -1.20
CA LEU A 110 2.24 -2.64 -1.15
C LEU A 110 2.28 -1.69 0.06
N ARG A 111 1.36 -0.75 0.12
CA ARG A 111 1.29 0.27 1.17
C ARG A 111 -0.09 0.27 1.85
N PRO A 112 -0.40 -0.76 2.66
CA PRO A 112 -1.69 -0.86 3.32
C PRO A 112 -1.87 0.22 4.40
N VAL A 113 -3.04 0.85 4.40
CA VAL A 113 -3.57 1.65 5.51
C VAL A 113 -4.61 0.78 6.21
N VAL A 114 -4.31 0.44 7.47
CA VAL A 114 -5.17 -0.43 8.29
C VAL A 114 -5.96 0.41 9.29
N GLU A 115 -7.29 0.37 9.20
CA GLU A 115 -8.19 1.04 10.13
C GLU A 115 -8.72 0.07 11.19
N PHE A 116 -8.51 0.40 12.46
CA PHE A 116 -9.24 -0.21 13.57
C PHE A 116 -10.38 0.71 13.97
N MET A 117 -11.57 0.15 14.23
CA MET A 117 -12.72 0.93 14.68
C MET A 117 -12.38 1.79 15.91
N THR A 118 -11.72 1.20 16.91
CA THR A 118 -11.09 1.93 18.01
C THR A 118 -9.80 1.23 18.43
N PHE A 119 -8.86 1.98 19.01
CA PHE A 119 -7.57 1.39 19.39
C PHE A 119 -7.67 0.35 20.52
N ASN A 120 -8.78 0.29 21.27
CA ASN A 120 -9.03 -0.76 22.25
C ASN A 120 -9.04 -2.17 21.61
N PHE A 121 -9.46 -2.26 20.35
CA PHE A 121 -9.53 -3.51 19.60
C PHE A 121 -8.16 -4.01 19.13
N SER A 122 -7.15 -3.14 19.09
CA SER A 122 -5.79 -3.52 18.68
C SER A 122 -5.09 -4.50 19.64
N MET A 123 -5.60 -4.63 20.87
CA MET A 123 -5.01 -5.48 21.92
C MET A 123 -5.62 -6.89 21.99
N GLN A 124 -6.67 -7.16 21.21
CA GLN A 124 -7.35 -8.45 21.22
C GLN A 124 -6.52 -9.44 20.40
N VAL A 125 -6.17 -10.57 21.03
CA VAL A 125 -5.29 -11.62 20.50
C VAL A 125 -6.12 -12.75 19.92
#